data_AF-A0A2V2D9Q9-F1
#
_entry.id   AF-A0A2V2D9Q9-F1
#
_cell.length_a   1.000
_cell.length_b   1.000
_cell.length_c   1.000
_cell.angle_alpha   90.00
_cell.angle_beta   90.00
_cell.angle_gamma   90.00
#
_symmetry.space_group_name_H-M   'P 1'
#
loop_
_entity.id
_entity.type
_entity.pdbx_description
1 polymer ?
#
loop_
_entity_poly.entity_id
_entity_poly.type
_entity_poly.pdbx_seq_one_letter_code
_entity_poly.pdbx_strand_id
1 'polypeptide(L)'
;MKLGILAIIVLAVALYFTMSYVADYALKSVTAGTPITSGLGSVYLNPFTQQVDLTNFYITNPQNYSYKGNAIAFKRVYVDADFSPSQFFSQKLVRVEEISVEGLQVVMTVKSGTVSQSNLTDIVEILKARAGISDSGKSKDSAKDASSAKAEQSEPIKFIVEKLIFKDADIKAGYGDGLVPIPMPSFEVRDLGVKEGGLTAAQLCATIMEKLTAQITTEALSELAKKGIKGLNSAWDSGSQKAGSAIQSGAGETEKAVKSIAEGIKKLF
;
A
#
# COMPACT_ATOMS: atom_id res chain seq x y z
N MET A 1 33.82 -2.56 -31.52
CA MET A 1 33.47 -3.49 -30.42
C MET A 1 33.85 -2.98 -29.02
N LYS A 2 35.09 -2.52 -28.77
CA LYS A 2 35.53 -2.05 -27.42
C LYS A 2 34.85 -0.76 -26.94
N LEU A 3 34.59 0.20 -27.84
CA LEU A 3 33.97 1.49 -27.48
C LEU A 3 32.48 1.37 -27.11
N GLY A 4 31.74 0.48 -27.80
CA GLY A 4 30.33 0.23 -27.51
C GLY A 4 30.11 -0.47 -26.17
N ILE A 5 30.96 -1.45 -25.85
CA ILE A 5 30.93 -2.13 -24.54
C ILE A 5 31.26 -1.14 -23.42
N LEU A 6 32.27 -0.28 -23.61
CA LEU A 6 32.62 0.75 -22.64
C LEU A 6 31.46 1.73 -22.42
N ALA A 7 30.78 2.17 -23.47
CA ALA A 7 29.62 3.05 -23.36
C ALA A 7 28.46 2.40 -22.57
N ILE A 8 28.18 1.11 -22.80
CA ILE A 8 27.16 0.36 -22.05
C ILE A 8 27.54 0.25 -20.56
N ILE A 9 28.82 -0.03 -20.26
CA ILE A 9 29.31 -0.12 -18.87
C ILE A 9 29.17 1.25 -18.18
N VAL A 10 29.61 2.32 -18.83
CA VAL A 10 29.50 3.69 -18.28
C VAL A 10 28.03 4.05 -18.02
N LEU A 11 27.12 3.71 -18.94
CA LEU A 11 25.69 3.94 -18.76
C LEU A 11 25.11 3.12 -17.60
N ALA A 12 25.45 1.83 -17.50
CA ALA A 12 25.01 0.96 -16.41
C ALA A 12 25.49 1.48 -15.05
N VAL A 13 26.74 1.94 -14.96
CA VAL A 13 27.30 2.54 -13.76
C VAL A 13 26.59 3.84 -13.40
N ALA A 14 26.34 4.72 -14.38
CA ALA A 14 25.60 5.97 -14.15
C ALA A 14 24.16 5.71 -13.67
N LEU A 15 23.47 4.73 -14.26
CA LEU A 15 22.13 4.32 -13.81
C LEU A 15 22.14 3.75 -12.39
N TYR A 16 23.13 2.94 -12.06
CA TYR A 16 23.30 2.39 -10.71
C TYR A 16 23.43 3.51 -9.65
N PHE A 17 24.30 4.50 -9.88
CA PHE A 17 24.53 5.59 -8.93
C PHE A 17 23.38 6.61 -8.85
N THR A 18 22.56 6.73 -9.90
CA THR A 18 21.42 7.66 -9.92
C THR A 18 20.09 7.01 -9.51
N MET A 19 20.07 5.69 -9.30
CA MET A 19 18.85 4.91 -9.06
C MET A 19 18.04 5.43 -7.86
N SER A 20 18.71 5.84 -6.78
CA SER A 20 18.04 6.39 -5.59
C SER A 20 17.26 7.66 -5.91
N TYR A 21 17.85 8.59 -6.66
CA TYR A 21 17.20 9.83 -7.08
C TYR A 21 16.03 9.56 -8.03
N VAL A 22 16.23 8.65 -9.00
CA VAL A 22 15.18 8.29 -9.96
C VAL A 22 13.99 7.62 -9.25
N ALA A 23 14.24 6.72 -8.30
CA ALA A 23 13.19 6.04 -7.55
C ALA A 23 12.41 7.01 -6.66
N ASP A 24 13.08 7.90 -5.93
CA ASP A 24 12.43 8.92 -5.11
C ASP A 24 11.62 9.91 -5.96
N TYR A 25 12.15 10.33 -7.12
CA TYR A 25 11.43 11.16 -8.08
C TYR A 25 10.17 10.47 -8.64
N ALA A 26 10.28 9.20 -9.02
CA ALA A 26 9.16 8.41 -9.50
C ALA A 26 8.07 8.28 -8.42
N LEU A 27 8.47 8.03 -7.18
CA LEU A 27 7.57 7.93 -6.03
C LEU A 27 6.86 9.26 -5.76
N LYS A 28 7.59 10.37 -5.75
CA LYS A 28 7.02 11.72 -5.63
C LYS A 28 6.03 12.03 -6.76
N SER A 29 6.34 11.60 -7.98
CA SER A 29 5.48 11.78 -9.14
C SER A 29 4.11 11.08 -8.99
N VAL A 30 4.06 9.91 -8.34
CA VAL A 30 2.79 9.21 -8.03
C VAL A 30 1.90 10.05 -7.11
N THR A 31 2.49 10.75 -6.15
CA THR A 31 1.77 11.58 -5.18
C THR A 31 1.64 13.06 -5.58
N ALA A 32 2.26 13.47 -6.69
CA ALA A 32 2.30 14.86 -7.11
C ALA A 32 0.91 15.42 -7.39
N GLY A 33 0.56 16.53 -6.73
CA GLY A 33 -0.77 17.14 -6.84
C GLY A 33 -1.87 16.39 -6.06
N THR A 34 -1.49 15.51 -5.13
CA THR A 34 -2.43 14.89 -4.18
C THR A 34 -2.25 15.50 -2.78
N PRO A 35 -3.18 15.27 -1.83
CA PRO A 35 -3.03 15.70 -0.45
C PRO A 35 -1.97 14.93 0.36
N ILE A 36 -1.29 13.95 -0.25
CA ILE A 36 -0.22 13.17 0.37
C ILE A 36 1.09 13.42 -0.38
N THR A 37 2.20 13.18 0.30
CA THR A 37 3.54 13.17 -0.28
C THR A 37 4.20 11.86 0.12
N SER A 38 5.01 11.31 -0.78
CA SER A 38 5.83 10.15 -0.50
C SER A 38 7.30 10.46 -0.74
N GLY A 39 8.16 9.61 -0.20
CA GLY A 39 9.59 9.69 -0.44
C GLY A 39 10.29 8.43 0.01
N LEU A 40 11.56 8.36 -0.35
CA LEU A 40 12.45 7.23 -0.14
C LEU A 40 13.85 7.75 0.18
N GLY A 41 14.58 7.05 1.05
CA GLY A 41 15.97 7.38 1.37
C GLY A 41 16.97 6.89 0.33
N SER A 42 17.05 5.57 0.14
CA SER A 42 18.03 4.97 -0.78
C SER A 42 17.50 3.73 -1.48
N VAL A 43 18.01 3.48 -2.68
CA VAL A 43 17.92 2.21 -3.41
C VAL A 43 19.31 1.61 -3.54
N TYR A 44 19.45 0.35 -3.14
CA TYR A 44 20.59 -0.49 -3.45
C TYR A 44 20.12 -1.64 -4.33
N LEU A 45 20.74 -1.84 -5.49
CA LEU A 45 20.46 -2.93 -6.40
C LEU A 45 21.67 -3.86 -6.44
N ASN A 46 21.46 -5.16 -6.28
CA ASN A 46 22.43 -6.16 -6.67
C ASN A 46 21.95 -6.84 -7.96
N PRO A 47 22.48 -6.47 -9.13
CA PRO A 47 22.01 -7.01 -10.40
C PRO A 47 22.40 -8.48 -10.61
N PHE A 48 23.40 -8.99 -9.89
CA PHE A 48 23.86 -10.37 -10.00
C PHE A 48 22.97 -11.33 -9.21
N THR A 49 22.54 -10.90 -8.02
CA THR A 49 21.58 -11.66 -7.20
C THR A 49 20.14 -11.25 -7.43
N GLN A 50 19.91 -10.22 -8.26
CA GLN A 50 18.58 -9.69 -8.61
C GLN A 50 17.80 -9.14 -7.41
N GLN A 51 18.53 -8.61 -6.44
CA GLN A 51 17.97 -8.13 -5.18
C GLN A 51 17.92 -6.60 -5.15
N VAL A 52 16.85 -6.04 -4.60
CA VAL A 52 16.69 -4.60 -4.40
C VAL A 52 16.41 -4.30 -2.94
N ASP A 53 17.17 -3.37 -2.38
CA ASP A 53 17.03 -2.85 -1.04
C ASP A 53 16.59 -1.39 -1.07
N LEU A 54 15.46 -1.09 -0.47
CA LEU A 54 14.88 0.24 -0.33
C LEU A 54 14.92 0.65 1.14
N THR A 55 15.29 1.90 1.46
CA THR A 55 15.31 2.36 2.86
C THR A 55 14.54 3.65 3.08
N ASN A 56 14.00 3.83 4.28
CA ASN A 56 13.37 5.07 4.76
C ASN A 56 12.25 5.58 3.85
N PHE A 57 11.34 4.69 3.45
CA PHE A 57 10.14 5.10 2.74
C PHE A 57 9.14 5.76 3.69
N TYR A 58 8.37 6.71 3.18
CA TYR A 58 7.22 7.24 3.88
C TYR A 58 6.09 7.66 2.93
N ILE A 59 4.89 7.73 3.48
CA ILE A 59 3.72 8.45 2.96
C ILE A 59 3.21 9.35 4.07
N THR A 60 3.07 10.66 3.77
CA THR A 60 2.52 11.64 4.71
C THR A 60 1.03 11.41 4.94
N ASN A 61 0.55 11.86 6.10
CA ASN A 61 -0.89 11.88 6.34
C ASN A 61 -1.58 12.90 5.42
N PRO A 62 -2.80 12.62 4.89
CA PRO A 62 -3.57 13.64 4.20
C PRO A 62 -3.85 14.86 5.10
N GLN A 63 -3.85 16.06 4.52
CA GLN A 63 -3.86 17.32 5.28
C GLN A 63 -5.08 17.52 6.21
N ASN A 64 -6.20 16.87 5.89
CA ASN A 64 -7.48 16.95 6.61
C ASN A 64 -7.53 16.09 7.89
N TYR A 65 -6.42 15.48 8.32
CA TYR A 65 -6.31 14.74 9.58
C TYR A 65 -5.54 15.54 10.65
N SER A 66 -5.86 15.29 11.92
CA SER A 66 -5.22 15.97 13.06
C SER A 66 -3.74 15.61 13.19
N TYR A 67 -3.39 14.33 13.01
CA TYR A 67 -2.00 13.88 13.06
C TYR A 67 -1.21 14.41 11.85
N LYS A 68 -0.11 15.13 12.09
CA LYS A 68 0.69 15.81 11.04
C LYS A 68 1.94 15.06 10.59
N GLY A 69 2.20 13.87 11.13
CA GLY A 69 3.35 13.04 10.74
C GLY A 69 3.10 12.14 9.53
N ASN A 70 3.95 11.14 9.36
CA ASN A 70 3.79 10.11 8.34
C ASN A 70 2.63 9.17 8.70
N ALA A 71 1.69 8.96 7.79
CA ALA A 71 0.66 7.94 7.96
C ALA A 71 1.30 6.55 7.91
N ILE A 72 2.28 6.36 7.02
CA ILE A 72 2.98 5.09 6.81
C ILE A 72 4.46 5.38 6.63
N ALA A 73 5.31 4.59 7.26
CA ALA A 73 6.74 4.56 6.98
C ALA A 73 7.27 3.13 7.12
N PHE A 74 8.37 2.83 6.44
CA PHE A 74 9.11 1.60 6.71
C PHE A 74 10.61 1.87 6.65
N LYS A 75 11.36 1.15 7.49
CA LYS A 75 12.80 1.30 7.58
C LYS A 75 13.49 0.69 6.37
N ARG A 76 13.08 -0.52 5.99
CA ARG A 76 13.69 -1.27 4.89
C ARG A 76 12.64 -2.09 4.15
N VAL A 77 12.76 -2.14 2.83
CA VAL A 77 12.11 -3.15 1.99
C VAL A 77 13.19 -3.88 1.23
N TYR A 78 13.21 -5.19 1.40
CA TYR A 78 14.04 -6.10 0.61
C TYR A 78 13.15 -6.77 -0.44
N VAL A 79 13.61 -6.76 -1.69
CA VAL A 79 12.95 -7.37 -2.83
C VAL A 79 13.88 -8.40 -3.42
N ASP A 80 13.41 -9.63 -3.54
CA ASP A 80 14.05 -10.72 -4.27
C ASP A 80 13.29 -10.94 -5.57
N ALA A 81 13.89 -10.52 -6.69
CA ALA A 81 13.27 -10.64 -7.99
C ALA A 81 13.82 -11.85 -8.75
N ASP A 82 12.93 -12.57 -9.43
CA ASP A 82 13.29 -13.58 -10.42
C ASP A 82 13.03 -13.00 -11.81
N PHE A 83 14.03 -12.28 -12.30
CA PHE A 83 14.05 -11.70 -13.62
C PHE A 83 14.48 -12.73 -14.66
N SER A 84 13.51 -13.14 -15.48
CA SER A 84 13.77 -13.86 -16.72
C SER A 84 13.85 -12.87 -17.89
N PRO A 85 15.03 -12.69 -18.53
CA PRO A 85 15.15 -11.79 -19.68
C PRO A 85 14.17 -12.13 -20.81
N SER A 86 13.93 -13.42 -21.06
CA SER A 86 12.99 -13.84 -22.11
C SER A 86 11.55 -13.43 -21.78
N GLN A 87 11.09 -13.62 -20.54
CA GLN A 87 9.76 -13.17 -20.13
C GLN A 87 9.65 -11.65 -20.11
N PHE A 88 10.68 -10.94 -19.67
CA PHE A 88 10.67 -9.49 -19.68
C PHE A 88 10.59 -8.90 -21.09
N PHE A 89 11.41 -9.40 -22.03
CA PHE A 89 11.41 -8.87 -23.39
C PHE A 89 10.18 -9.29 -24.18
N SER A 90 9.67 -10.52 -23.99
CA SER A 90 8.52 -11.04 -24.74
C SER A 90 7.16 -10.70 -24.13
N GLN A 91 7.05 -10.56 -22.81
CA GLN A 91 5.78 -10.40 -22.10
C GLN A 91 5.72 -9.15 -21.21
N LYS A 92 6.82 -8.37 -21.12
CA LYS A 92 6.95 -7.21 -20.23
C LYS A 92 6.64 -7.54 -18.76
N LEU A 93 6.93 -8.77 -18.35
CA LEU A 93 6.60 -9.30 -17.03
C LEU A 93 7.86 -9.46 -16.19
N VAL A 94 7.78 -9.02 -14.93
CA VAL A 94 8.78 -9.24 -13.88
C VAL A 94 8.15 -10.09 -12.79
N ARG A 95 8.78 -11.21 -12.45
CA ARG A 95 8.38 -12.04 -11.31
C ARG A 95 9.19 -11.63 -10.10
N VAL A 96 8.52 -11.50 -8.97
CA VAL A 96 9.13 -11.16 -7.68
C VAL A 96 8.79 -12.28 -6.72
N GLU A 97 9.82 -13.01 -6.30
CA GLU A 97 9.65 -14.14 -5.40
C GLU A 97 9.24 -13.64 -4.02
N GLU A 98 9.96 -12.63 -3.49
CA GLU A 98 9.70 -12.11 -2.16
C GLU A 98 9.85 -10.58 -2.09
N ILE A 99 8.93 -9.95 -1.38
CA ILE A 99 9.07 -8.60 -0.84
C ILE A 99 8.97 -8.72 0.68
N SER A 100 9.99 -8.27 1.41
CA SER A 100 9.99 -8.24 2.87
C SER A 100 10.08 -6.78 3.34
N VAL A 101 9.04 -6.33 4.04
CA VAL A 101 8.94 -5.00 4.66
C VAL A 101 9.31 -5.10 6.13
N GLU A 102 10.30 -4.32 6.56
CA GLU A 102 10.82 -4.31 7.94
C GLU A 102 10.64 -2.94 8.59
N GLY A 103 10.25 -2.96 9.87
CA GLY A 103 10.08 -1.74 10.66
C GLY A 103 8.94 -0.87 10.13
N LEU A 104 7.82 -1.50 9.79
CA LEU A 104 6.60 -0.82 9.36
C LEU A 104 6.08 0.03 10.53
N GLN A 105 5.85 1.31 10.28
CA GLN A 105 5.21 2.25 11.20
C GLN A 105 3.93 2.76 10.55
N VAL A 106 2.80 2.64 11.25
CA VAL A 106 1.53 3.18 10.75
C VAL A 106 0.80 3.95 11.83
N VAL A 107 0.30 5.12 11.46
CA VAL A 107 -0.63 5.91 12.28
C VAL A 107 -1.96 5.99 11.56
N MET A 108 -2.91 5.17 11.99
CA MET A 108 -4.29 5.17 11.51
C MET A 108 -5.12 6.16 12.31
N THR A 109 -5.68 7.17 11.65
CA THR A 109 -6.63 8.12 12.25
C THR A 109 -7.99 7.96 11.59
N VAL A 110 -9.04 7.78 12.37
CA VAL A 110 -10.41 7.64 11.87
C VAL A 110 -11.14 8.99 11.84
N LYS A 111 -12.05 9.18 10.89
CA LYS A 111 -12.99 10.31 10.85
C LYS A 111 -14.28 9.91 11.56
N SER A 112 -14.78 10.80 12.42
CA SER A 112 -16.09 10.67 13.10
C SER A 112 -16.31 9.32 13.82
N GLY A 113 -15.24 8.68 14.29
CA GLY A 113 -15.30 7.39 14.99
C GLY A 113 -15.37 6.15 14.09
N THR A 114 -15.63 6.27 12.79
CA THR A 114 -15.84 5.12 11.90
C THR A 114 -14.51 4.57 11.38
N VAL A 115 -14.17 3.33 11.71
CA VAL A 115 -12.88 2.72 11.32
C VAL A 115 -12.73 2.51 9.81
N SER A 116 -13.84 2.34 9.08
CA SER A 116 -13.84 2.28 7.61
C SER A 116 -13.66 3.64 6.92
N GLN A 117 -13.67 4.74 7.68
CA GLN A 117 -13.38 6.09 7.18
C GLN A 117 -12.11 6.59 7.86
N SER A 118 -10.95 6.23 7.32
CA SER A 118 -9.66 6.55 7.91
C SER A 118 -8.71 7.21 6.92
N ASN A 119 -7.62 7.76 7.43
CA ASN A 119 -6.55 8.26 6.57
C ASN A 119 -5.98 7.18 5.65
N LEU A 120 -5.95 5.92 6.09
CA LEU A 120 -5.46 4.82 5.26
C LEU A 120 -6.40 4.52 4.10
N THR A 121 -7.72 4.57 4.32
CA THR A 121 -8.70 4.40 3.23
C THR A 121 -8.62 5.55 2.24
N ASP A 122 -8.46 6.80 2.70
CA ASP A 122 -8.24 7.95 1.82
C ASP A 122 -6.94 7.79 0.99
N ILE A 123 -5.87 7.26 1.57
CA ILE A 123 -4.61 6.96 0.85
C ILE A 123 -4.84 5.88 -0.23
N VAL A 124 -5.57 4.80 0.09
CA VAL A 124 -5.91 3.75 -0.89
C VAL A 124 -6.69 4.33 -2.06
N GLU A 125 -7.70 5.16 -1.80
CA GLU A 125 -8.49 5.82 -2.84
C GLU A 125 -7.64 6.72 -3.75
N ILE A 126 -6.74 7.51 -3.17
CA ILE A 126 -5.79 8.35 -3.92
C ILE A 126 -4.92 7.48 -4.84
N LEU A 127 -4.37 6.37 -4.31
CA LEU A 127 -3.50 5.48 -5.08
C LEU A 127 -4.25 4.71 -6.17
N LYS A 128 -5.48 4.25 -5.89
CA LYS A 128 -6.36 3.61 -6.89
C LYS A 128 -6.67 4.57 -8.05
N ALA A 129 -7.04 5.81 -7.73
CA ALA A 129 -7.28 6.85 -8.74
C ALA A 129 -6.04 7.11 -9.61
N ARG A 130 -4.84 7.15 -9.00
CA ARG A 130 -3.57 7.29 -9.73
C ARG A 130 -3.22 6.08 -10.59
N ALA A 131 -3.59 4.88 -10.13
CA ALA A 131 -3.40 3.65 -10.86
C ALA A 131 -4.44 3.42 -11.97
N GLY A 132 -5.43 4.31 -12.13
CA GLY A 132 -6.54 4.13 -13.06
C GLY A 132 -7.44 2.95 -12.68
N ILE A 133 -7.41 2.53 -11.42
CA ILE A 133 -8.29 1.50 -10.86
C ILE A 133 -9.59 2.21 -10.48
N SER A 134 -10.58 2.16 -11.37
CA SER A 134 -11.93 2.60 -11.03
C SER A 134 -12.72 1.42 -10.46
N ASP A 135 -13.25 1.57 -9.26
CA ASP A 135 -14.37 0.74 -8.83
C ASP A 135 -15.52 0.99 -9.82
N SER A 136 -16.04 -0.08 -10.40
CA SER A 136 -17.16 -0.01 -11.35
C SER A 136 -18.38 0.60 -10.68
N GLY A 137 -18.52 1.93 -10.75
CA GLY A 137 -19.70 2.64 -10.26
C GLY A 137 -19.45 3.98 -9.57
N LYS A 138 -18.75 4.93 -10.20
CA LYS A 138 -19.14 6.37 -10.18
C LYS A 138 -18.31 7.19 -11.18
N SER A 139 -19.05 7.73 -12.14
CA SER A 139 -18.76 8.84 -13.06
C SER A 139 -17.40 8.86 -13.79
N LYS A 140 -17.46 8.44 -15.06
CA LYS A 140 -16.78 9.12 -16.16
C LYS A 140 -17.20 10.59 -16.15
N ASP A 141 -16.39 11.49 -15.60
CA ASP A 141 -16.18 12.81 -16.17
C ASP A 141 -15.03 13.52 -15.45
N SER A 142 -13.82 13.34 -15.99
CA SER A 142 -12.74 14.34 -16.03
C SER A 142 -11.53 13.72 -16.71
N ALA A 143 -11.63 13.54 -18.02
CA ALA A 143 -10.49 13.30 -18.89
C ALA A 143 -10.59 14.24 -20.10
N LYS A 144 -10.47 15.54 -19.82
CA LYS A 144 -10.09 16.56 -20.80
C LYS A 144 -9.03 17.44 -20.18
N ASP A 145 -7.78 17.01 -20.30
CA ASP A 145 -6.74 17.81 -20.94
C ASP A 145 -5.38 17.08 -20.82
N ALA A 146 -4.94 16.52 -21.94
CA ALA A 146 -3.54 16.35 -22.30
C ALA A 146 -3.47 15.92 -23.77
N SER A 147 -3.62 16.88 -24.68
CA SER A 147 -3.18 16.73 -26.05
C SER A 147 -1.67 16.98 -26.11
N SER A 148 -0.89 15.97 -26.48
CA SER A 148 0.13 16.01 -27.54
C SER A 148 1.24 14.98 -27.33
N ALA A 149 1.76 14.50 -28.47
CA ALA A 149 2.81 13.50 -28.68
C ALA A 149 2.38 12.02 -28.52
N LYS A 150 2.01 11.45 -29.67
CA LYS A 150 1.93 10.02 -29.95
C LYS A 150 3.35 9.43 -29.86
N ALA A 151 3.84 9.21 -28.64
CA ALA A 151 4.88 8.22 -28.40
C ALA A 151 4.25 6.85 -28.62
N GLU A 152 4.94 5.94 -29.32
CA GLU A 152 4.56 4.53 -29.34
C GLU A 152 4.42 4.06 -27.89
N GLN A 153 3.19 3.85 -27.45
CA GLN A 153 2.90 3.49 -26.08
C GLN A 153 3.32 2.03 -25.91
N SER A 154 4.60 1.82 -25.60
CA SER A 154 5.14 0.50 -25.29
C SER A 154 4.30 -0.13 -24.18
N GLU A 155 3.95 -1.40 -24.32
CA GLU A 155 3.19 -2.11 -23.30
C GLU A 155 3.83 -1.92 -21.91
N PRO A 156 3.01 -1.61 -20.88
CA PRO A 156 3.53 -1.31 -19.56
C PRO A 156 4.16 -2.55 -18.94
N ILE A 157 5.24 -2.35 -18.17
CA ILE A 157 5.85 -3.41 -17.38
C ILE A 157 4.86 -3.86 -16.30
N LYS A 158 4.68 -5.18 -16.19
CA LYS A 158 3.82 -5.84 -15.21
C LYS A 158 4.64 -6.64 -14.21
N PHE A 159 4.07 -6.83 -13.03
CA PHE A 159 4.67 -7.48 -11.90
C PHE A 159 3.75 -8.56 -11.34
N ILE A 160 4.32 -9.71 -11.01
CA ILE A 160 3.70 -10.73 -10.17
C ILE A 160 4.56 -10.84 -8.91
N VAL A 161 3.94 -10.77 -7.73
CA VAL A 161 4.62 -10.95 -6.45
C VAL A 161 4.08 -12.20 -5.78
N GLU A 162 4.93 -13.18 -5.57
CA GLU A 162 4.55 -14.45 -4.95
C GLU A 162 4.33 -14.31 -3.46
N LYS A 163 5.22 -13.56 -2.79
CA LYS A 163 5.22 -13.41 -1.35
C LYS A 163 5.54 -11.98 -0.93
N LEU A 164 4.66 -11.37 -0.15
CA LEU A 164 4.86 -10.09 0.50
C LEU A 164 4.73 -10.29 2.01
N ILE A 165 5.76 -9.93 2.77
CA ILE A 165 5.85 -10.13 4.21
C ILE A 165 5.99 -8.77 4.89
N PHE A 166 5.20 -8.55 5.93
CA PHE A 166 5.41 -7.44 6.85
C PHE A 166 5.94 -7.98 8.17
N LYS A 167 7.09 -7.47 8.61
CA LYS A 167 7.77 -7.86 9.85
C LYS A 167 7.79 -6.68 10.82
N ASP A 168 7.52 -6.98 12.09
CA ASP A 168 7.69 -6.07 13.23
C ASP A 168 7.04 -4.69 13.01
N ALA A 169 5.71 -4.67 12.98
CA ALA A 169 4.95 -3.46 12.72
C ALA A 169 4.59 -2.70 14.01
N ASP A 170 4.91 -1.40 14.07
CA ASP A 170 4.43 -0.46 15.09
C ASP A 170 3.20 0.28 14.54
N ILE A 171 2.02 -0.17 14.98
CA ILE A 171 0.75 0.38 14.53
C ILE A 171 0.11 1.15 15.69
N LYS A 172 -0.29 2.39 15.40
CA LYS A 172 -1.10 3.22 16.31
C LYS A 172 -2.40 3.55 15.60
N ALA A 173 -3.52 3.36 16.28
CA ALA A 173 -4.84 3.69 15.74
C ALA A 173 -5.62 4.57 16.72
N GLY A 174 -6.44 5.50 16.22
CA GLY A 174 -7.20 6.36 17.11
C GLY A 174 -8.05 7.42 16.43
N TYR A 175 -8.68 8.24 17.27
CA TYR A 175 -9.46 9.42 16.88
C TYR A 175 -8.92 10.66 17.59
N GLY A 176 -8.75 11.77 16.86
CA GLY A 176 -8.14 12.99 17.40
C GLY A 176 -6.72 12.70 17.93
N ASP A 177 -6.45 13.12 19.17
CA ASP A 177 -5.15 12.91 19.83
C ASP A 177 -5.06 11.56 20.57
N GLY A 178 -6.15 10.78 20.60
CA GLY A 178 -6.24 9.50 21.30
C GLY A 178 -5.71 8.33 20.47
N LEU A 179 -4.39 8.25 20.25
CA LEU A 179 -3.74 7.13 19.56
C LEU A 179 -3.42 6.00 20.55
N VAL A 180 -3.86 4.78 20.25
CA VAL A 180 -3.54 3.56 21.01
C VAL A 180 -2.67 2.61 20.19
N PRO A 181 -1.69 1.94 20.82
CA PRO A 181 -0.91 0.91 20.14
C PRO A 181 -1.79 -0.31 19.84
N ILE A 182 -1.68 -0.80 18.60
CA ILE A 182 -2.34 -1.99 18.08
C ILE A 182 -1.26 -3.05 17.84
N PRO A 183 -1.23 -4.14 18.62
CA PRO A 183 -0.33 -5.25 18.32
C PRO A 183 -0.61 -5.80 16.92
N MET A 184 0.44 -5.89 16.10
CA MET A 184 0.36 -6.46 14.77
C MET A 184 1.45 -7.53 14.62
N PRO A 185 1.10 -8.82 14.65
CA PRO A 185 2.06 -9.87 14.34
C PRO A 185 2.46 -9.77 12.86
N SER A 186 3.62 -10.34 12.55
CA SER A 186 4.05 -10.46 11.16
C SER A 186 2.98 -11.19 10.34
N PHE A 187 2.70 -10.69 9.15
CA PHE A 187 1.70 -11.28 8.26
C PHE A 187 2.21 -11.31 6.83
N GLU A 188 1.57 -12.18 6.03
CA GLU A 188 1.96 -12.47 4.66
C GLU A 188 0.77 -12.26 3.73
N VAL A 189 1.06 -11.72 2.55
CA VAL A 189 0.16 -11.66 1.39
C VAL A 189 0.82 -12.43 0.25
N ARG A 190 0.07 -13.34 -0.39
CA ARG A 190 0.58 -14.18 -1.48
C ARG A 190 -0.10 -13.87 -2.81
N ASP A 191 0.60 -14.24 -3.88
CA ASP A 191 0.06 -14.34 -5.25
C ASP A 191 -0.55 -13.03 -5.79
N LEU A 192 0.10 -11.90 -5.53
CA LEU A 192 -0.33 -10.61 -6.06
C LEU A 192 -0.11 -10.54 -7.57
N GLY A 193 -1.17 -10.20 -8.30
CA GLY A 193 -1.12 -10.05 -9.76
C GLY A 193 -1.22 -11.37 -10.54
N VAL A 194 -1.27 -12.52 -9.87
CA VAL A 194 -1.33 -13.83 -10.56
C VAL A 194 -2.62 -13.97 -11.37
N LYS A 195 -3.76 -13.55 -10.82
CA LYS A 195 -5.08 -13.69 -11.47
C LYS A 195 -5.23 -12.73 -12.64
N GLU A 196 -4.58 -11.58 -12.57
CA GLU A 196 -4.64 -10.49 -13.54
C GLU A 196 -3.62 -10.65 -14.68
N GLY A 197 -2.73 -11.66 -14.61
CA GLY A 197 -1.61 -11.81 -15.54
C GLY A 197 -0.55 -10.72 -15.37
N GLY A 198 -0.41 -10.21 -14.14
CA GLY A 198 0.53 -9.18 -13.71
C GLY A 198 -0.12 -7.81 -13.53
N LEU A 199 0.34 -7.07 -12.52
CA LEU A 199 -0.08 -5.69 -12.21
C LEU A 199 0.97 -4.69 -12.66
N THR A 200 0.57 -3.53 -13.18
CA THR A 200 1.51 -2.42 -13.35
C THR A 200 2.03 -1.94 -11.99
N ALA A 201 3.15 -1.21 -11.96
CA ALA A 201 3.72 -0.71 -10.70
C ALA A 201 2.69 0.10 -9.86
N ALA A 202 1.91 0.97 -10.50
CA ALA A 202 0.88 1.76 -9.81
C ALA A 202 -0.24 0.87 -9.24
N GLN A 203 -0.70 -0.13 -10.02
CA GLN A 203 -1.71 -1.08 -9.55
C GLN A 203 -1.18 -1.93 -8.40
N LEU A 204 0.06 -2.42 -8.48
CA LEU A 204 0.70 -3.19 -7.42
C LEU A 204 0.78 -2.36 -6.13
N CYS A 205 1.22 -1.10 -6.20
CA CYS A 205 1.24 -0.20 -5.03
C CYS A 205 -0.15 -0.02 -4.42
N ALA A 206 -1.18 0.23 -5.24
CA ALA A 206 -2.55 0.38 -4.76
C ALA A 206 -3.06 -0.91 -4.09
N THR A 207 -2.83 -2.07 -4.70
CA THR A 207 -3.21 -3.38 -4.15
C THR A 207 -2.49 -3.68 -2.86
N ILE A 208 -1.17 -3.43 -2.76
CA ILE A 208 -0.42 -3.61 -1.51
C ILE A 208 -1.00 -2.71 -0.40
N MET A 209 -1.25 -1.45 -0.71
CA MET A 209 -1.82 -0.51 0.25
C MET A 209 -3.22 -0.92 0.71
N GLU A 210 -4.03 -1.44 -0.19
CA GLU A 210 -5.36 -1.96 0.11
C GLU A 210 -5.29 -3.17 1.05
N LYS A 211 -4.43 -4.16 0.76
CA LYS A 211 -4.24 -5.33 1.64
C LYS A 211 -3.71 -4.93 3.01
N LEU A 212 -2.74 -4.01 3.05
CA LEU A 212 -2.20 -3.47 4.30
C LEU A 212 -3.28 -2.77 5.13
N THR A 213 -4.07 -1.90 4.49
CA THR A 213 -5.17 -1.17 5.15
C THR A 213 -6.21 -2.13 5.71
N ALA A 214 -6.62 -3.14 4.94
CA ALA A 214 -7.60 -4.13 5.38
C ALA A 214 -7.12 -4.91 6.61
N GLN A 215 -5.85 -5.33 6.61
CA GLN A 215 -5.25 -6.04 7.75
C GLN A 215 -5.20 -5.13 9.00
N ILE A 216 -4.69 -3.91 8.86
CA ILE A 216 -4.60 -2.93 9.97
C ILE A 216 -5.97 -2.61 10.55
N THR A 217 -6.95 -2.37 9.68
CA THR A 217 -8.33 -2.05 10.09
C THR A 217 -8.93 -3.22 10.89
N THR A 218 -8.68 -4.46 10.45
CA THR A 218 -9.16 -5.68 11.13
C THR A 218 -8.53 -5.82 12.51
N GLU A 219 -7.21 -5.67 12.64
CA GLU A 219 -6.52 -5.77 13.93
C GLU A 219 -6.90 -4.62 14.88
N ALA A 220 -7.01 -3.39 14.36
CA ALA A 220 -7.43 -2.24 15.15
C ALA A 220 -8.84 -2.44 15.73
N LEU A 221 -9.79 -2.95 14.94
CA LEU A 221 -11.14 -3.28 15.42
C LEU A 221 -11.12 -4.37 16.48
N SER A 222 -10.37 -5.45 16.24
CA SER A 222 -10.23 -6.56 17.19
C SER A 222 -9.71 -6.07 18.56
N GLU A 223 -8.67 -5.24 18.55
CA GLU A 223 -8.05 -4.72 19.76
C GLU A 223 -8.89 -3.68 20.49
N LEU A 224 -9.56 -2.78 19.77
CA LEU A 224 -10.49 -1.81 20.36
C LEU A 224 -11.70 -2.52 21.00
N ALA A 225 -12.21 -3.59 20.37
CA ALA A 225 -13.28 -4.42 20.91
C ALA A 225 -12.85 -5.14 22.18
N LYS A 226 -11.68 -5.79 22.20
CA LYS A 226 -11.12 -6.45 23.40
C LYS A 226 -10.95 -5.49 24.58
N LYS A 227 -10.52 -4.25 24.30
CA LYS A 227 -10.30 -3.22 25.34
C LYS A 227 -11.59 -2.57 25.85
N GLY A 228 -12.77 -2.92 25.30
CA GLY A 228 -14.06 -2.41 25.75
C GLY A 228 -14.17 -0.88 25.67
N ILE A 229 -13.44 -0.24 24.75
CA ILE A 229 -13.39 1.21 24.65
C ILE A 229 -14.75 1.72 24.18
N LYS A 230 -15.43 2.50 25.04
CA LYS A 230 -16.78 3.05 24.84
C LYS A 230 -16.99 3.80 23.50
N GLY A 231 -15.92 4.20 22.82
CA GLY A 231 -15.95 4.83 21.50
C GLY A 231 -16.30 3.89 20.33
N LEU A 232 -16.27 2.56 20.55
CA LEU A 232 -16.73 1.58 19.56
C LEU A 232 -18.26 1.60 19.40
N ASN A 233 -19.02 1.97 20.44
CA ASN A 233 -20.47 2.17 20.34
C ASN A 233 -20.83 3.38 19.45
N SER A 234 -20.05 4.46 19.49
CA SER A 234 -20.27 5.64 18.64
C SER A 234 -19.77 5.46 17.20
N ALA A 235 -18.75 4.62 16.99
CA ALA A 235 -18.29 4.17 15.66
C ALA A 235 -19.32 3.27 14.94
N TRP A 236 -20.17 2.62 15.73
CA TRP A 236 -21.17 1.64 15.32
C TRP A 236 -22.52 2.27 14.92
N ASP A 237 -22.89 3.38 15.55
CA ASP A 237 -24.22 4.02 15.36
C ASP A 237 -24.47 4.62 13.97
N SER A 238 -23.43 4.84 13.15
CA SER A 238 -23.58 5.54 11.87
C SER A 238 -23.62 4.65 10.62
N GLY A 239 -23.45 3.33 10.74
CA GLY A 239 -23.23 2.47 9.55
C GLY A 239 -23.82 1.07 9.55
N SER A 240 -24.37 0.56 10.65
CA SER A 240 -24.91 -0.81 10.68
C SER A 240 -26.10 -1.00 11.64
N GLN A 241 -27.26 -0.44 11.29
CA GLN A 241 -28.54 -0.72 11.98
C GLN A 241 -29.01 -2.19 11.92
N LYS A 242 -28.18 -3.17 11.50
CA LYS A 242 -28.57 -4.58 11.36
C LYS A 242 -27.81 -5.58 12.25
N ALA A 243 -27.05 -5.13 13.24
CA ALA A 243 -26.38 -6.03 14.19
C ALA A 243 -26.48 -5.58 15.66
N GLY A 244 -27.44 -4.72 15.99
CA GLY A 244 -27.53 -4.04 17.29
C GLY A 244 -27.99 -4.87 18.51
N SER A 245 -27.99 -6.19 18.47
CA SER A 245 -28.54 -7.03 19.56
C SER A 245 -27.62 -8.13 20.08
N ALA A 246 -26.31 -8.10 19.77
CA ALA A 246 -25.36 -9.18 20.15
C ALA A 246 -24.16 -8.71 21.01
N ILE A 247 -24.20 -7.49 21.58
CA ILE A 247 -23.07 -6.96 22.37
C ILE A 247 -23.32 -7.09 23.88
N GLN A 248 -24.55 -7.41 24.30
CA GLN A 248 -24.89 -7.57 25.72
C GLN A 248 -24.57 -8.96 26.30
N SER A 249 -24.10 -9.93 25.49
CA SER A 249 -23.91 -11.32 25.93
C SER A 249 -22.54 -11.91 25.55
N GLY A 250 -21.52 -11.55 26.34
CA GLY A 250 -20.31 -12.37 26.52
C GLY A 250 -19.32 -12.47 25.34
N ALA A 251 -18.09 -12.89 25.66
CA ALA A 251 -16.93 -12.90 24.79
C ALA A 251 -17.08 -13.70 23.46
N GLY A 252 -18.07 -14.60 23.37
CA GLY A 252 -18.32 -15.41 22.17
C GLY A 252 -19.07 -14.67 21.04
N GLU A 253 -19.88 -13.66 21.37
CA GLU A 253 -20.61 -12.87 20.35
C GLU A 253 -19.73 -11.76 19.77
N THR A 254 -18.76 -11.28 20.56
CA THR A 254 -17.76 -10.29 20.14
C THR A 254 -16.89 -10.85 19.00
N GLU A 255 -16.49 -12.12 19.05
CA GLU A 255 -15.68 -12.75 18.00
C GLU A 255 -16.45 -12.88 16.66
N LYS A 256 -17.74 -13.23 16.73
CA LYS A 256 -18.61 -13.29 15.53
C LYS A 256 -18.87 -11.92 14.94
N ALA A 257 -19.09 -10.90 15.78
CA ALA A 257 -19.24 -9.52 15.34
C ALA A 257 -17.96 -9.01 14.67
N VAL A 258 -16.78 -9.26 15.26
CA VAL A 258 -15.48 -8.90 14.66
C VAL A 258 -15.27 -9.59 13.31
N LYS A 259 -15.58 -10.90 13.21
CA LYS A 259 -15.51 -11.64 11.93
C LYS A 259 -16.44 -11.05 10.88
N SER A 260 -17.67 -10.71 11.25
CA SER A 260 -18.64 -10.10 10.32
C SER A 260 -18.22 -8.70 9.86
N ILE A 261 -17.62 -7.89 10.74
CA ILE A 261 -17.06 -6.57 10.38
C ILE A 261 -15.84 -6.74 9.46
N ALA A 262 -14.94 -7.66 9.78
CA ALA A 262 -13.79 -7.98 8.93
C ALA A 262 -14.23 -8.45 7.53
N GLU A 263 -15.29 -9.26 7.45
CA GLU A 263 -15.92 -9.64 6.18
C GLU A 263 -16.59 -8.47 5.47
N GLY A 264 -17.20 -7.53 6.21
CA GLY A 264 -17.76 -6.29 5.66
C GLY A 264 -16.67 -5.39 5.06
N ILE A 265 -15.55 -5.23 5.74
CA ILE A 265 -14.38 -4.48 5.25
C ILE A 265 -13.78 -5.16 4.01
N LYS A 266 -13.67 -6.48 4.01
CA LYS A 266 -13.24 -7.25 2.83
C LYS A 266 -14.19 -7.11 1.63
N LYS A 267 -15.39 -6.56 1.79
CA LYS A 267 -16.33 -6.26 0.69
C LYS A 267 -16.25 -4.80 0.24
N LEU A 268 -15.55 -3.94 0.98
CA LEU A 268 -15.28 -2.54 0.62
C LEU A 268 -14.01 -2.40 -0.23
N PHE A 269 -13.28 -3.50 -0.45
CA PHE A 269 -12.04 -3.66 -1.18
C PHE A 269 -12.11 -4.93 -2.04
#